data_AF-A0A2E1MW15-F1
#
_entry.id   AF-A0A2E1MW15-F1
#
_cell.length_a   1.000
_cell.length_b   1.000
_cell.length_c   1.000
_cell.angle_alpha   90.00
_cell.angle_beta   90.00
_cell.angle_gamma   90.00
#
_symmetry.space_group_name_H-M   'P 1'
#
loop_
_entity.id
_entity.type
_entity.pdbx_description
1 polymer ?
#
loop_
_entity_poly.entity_id
_entity_poly.type
_entity_poly.pdbx_seq_one_letter_code
_entity_poly.pdbx_strand_id
1 'polypeptide(L)'
;MLIIFIITVCFSICCSESWYFHKNNPWSVNQSSKSSAIGGFYLDYLELIKSSKNESSVQLYNSSMYGNIIDYNNFFYSFRIPDIVFFGNKFDLLRIGIMDRKIDDIPFTANAWDSYLFNEPILSSINYDLIDQFTQRDLSVQFLIPFRNKFGDFGINLNFSLFKLNNYTSDSINLDLIYAKTLNNYYLQCVIKNLASYRKWNTNEVERFYPYVLLSAKFDLYKTKIFFQVDELYINQDYLKSSKISDLYSFGFEHPINYSISFLGGVNHYFSSLGFDLKFSDFLFGYTYLSHLELNESHQFSITYFLQNK
;
A
#
# COMPACT_ATOMS: atom_id res chain seq x y z
N MET A 1 -9.54 -23.21 16.92
CA MET A 1 -9.57 -22.88 15.48
C MET A 1 -8.50 -21.86 15.10
N LEU A 2 -8.44 -20.67 15.70
CA LEU A 2 -7.43 -19.62 15.41
C LEU A 2 -5.98 -20.09 15.57
N ILE A 3 -5.66 -20.82 16.64
CA ILE A 3 -4.31 -21.34 16.89
C ILE A 3 -3.91 -22.38 15.85
N ILE A 4 -4.84 -23.25 15.43
CA ILE A 4 -4.59 -24.24 14.38
C ILE A 4 -4.37 -23.53 13.05
N PHE A 5 -5.17 -22.51 12.71
CA PHE A 5 -4.97 -21.69 11.52
C PHE A 5 -3.61 -20.96 11.53
N ILE A 6 -3.23 -20.35 12.65
CA ILE A 6 -1.92 -19.71 12.83
C ILE A 6 -0.79 -20.75 12.68
N ILE A 7 -0.92 -21.94 13.27
CA ILE A 7 0.08 -23.01 13.14
C ILE A 7 0.15 -23.49 11.69
N THR A 8 -0.97 -23.66 10.98
CA THR A 8 -0.98 -24.07 9.57
C THR A 8 -0.39 -22.99 8.66
N VAL A 9 -0.65 -21.71 8.95
CA VAL A 9 -0.04 -20.58 8.27
C VAL A 9 1.47 -20.55 8.53
N CYS A 10 1.91 -20.65 9.79
CA CYS A 10 3.33 -20.73 10.17
C CYS A 10 4.04 -21.95 9.58
N PHE A 11 3.37 -23.10 9.50
CA PHE A 11 3.94 -24.32 8.91
C PHE A 11 4.01 -24.20 7.38
N SER A 12 3.02 -23.57 6.76
CA SER A 12 3.07 -23.28 5.33
C SER A 12 4.26 -22.38 5.02
N ILE A 13 4.47 -21.30 5.79
CA ILE A 13 5.58 -20.34 5.70
C ILE A 13 6.95 -21.05 5.62
N CYS A 14 7.20 -22.10 6.42
CA CYS A 14 8.53 -22.73 6.48
C CYS A 14 8.95 -23.61 5.29
N CYS A 15 8.08 -23.90 4.31
CA CYS A 15 8.33 -24.97 3.31
C CYS A 15 8.25 -24.57 1.82
N SER A 16 8.51 -23.32 1.41
CA SER A 16 8.58 -22.95 -0.02
C SER A 16 10.00 -22.83 -0.56
N GLU A 17 10.18 -23.22 -1.82
CA GLU A 17 11.46 -23.22 -2.54
C GLU A 17 11.90 -21.84 -3.06
N SER A 18 11.01 -20.84 -3.11
CA SER A 18 11.34 -19.46 -3.51
C SER A 18 10.63 -18.41 -2.67
N TRP A 19 11.37 -17.35 -2.33
CA TRP A 19 10.88 -16.19 -1.58
C TRP A 19 11.25 -14.91 -2.32
N TYR A 20 10.30 -13.99 -2.43
CA TYR A 20 10.43 -12.74 -3.16
C TYR A 20 10.45 -11.54 -2.21
N PHE A 21 11.21 -10.50 -2.58
CA PHE A 21 11.18 -9.21 -1.89
C PHE A 21 9.99 -8.37 -2.35
N HIS A 22 9.60 -7.36 -1.55
CA HIS A 22 8.37 -6.59 -1.76
C HIS A 22 8.33 -5.75 -3.04
N LYS A 23 9.45 -5.58 -3.76
CA LYS A 23 9.49 -4.74 -4.98
C LYS A 23 8.51 -5.21 -6.06
N ASN A 24 8.06 -6.48 -5.98
CA ASN A 24 7.03 -7.07 -6.84
C ASN A 24 5.72 -7.41 -6.10
N ASN A 25 5.48 -6.81 -4.93
CA ASN A 25 4.35 -7.13 -4.07
C ASN A 25 3.03 -6.65 -4.72
N PRO A 26 2.09 -7.54 -5.10
CA PRO A 26 0.79 -7.13 -5.63
C PRO A 26 -0.08 -6.38 -4.63
N TRP A 27 0.19 -6.57 -3.34
CA TRP A 27 -0.57 -5.97 -2.25
C TRP A 27 -0.01 -4.60 -1.85
N SER A 28 0.95 -4.04 -2.60
CA SER A 28 1.33 -2.63 -2.46
C SER A 28 0.17 -1.76 -2.97
N VAL A 29 -0.73 -1.46 -2.05
CA VAL A 29 -1.90 -0.62 -2.30
C VAL A 29 -1.44 0.81 -2.58
N ASN A 30 -2.03 1.42 -3.59
CA ASN A 30 -1.94 2.87 -3.75
C ASN A 30 -2.58 3.56 -2.53
N GLN A 31 -1.74 4.27 -1.79
CA GLN A 31 -2.12 4.94 -0.55
C GLN A 31 -3.01 6.15 -0.86
N SER A 32 -3.63 6.75 0.17
CA SER A 32 -4.27 8.06 -0.01
C SER A 32 -3.27 9.10 -0.52
N SER A 33 -3.79 10.11 -1.24
CA SER A 33 -2.97 11.25 -1.68
C SER A 33 -2.21 11.86 -0.51
N LYS A 34 -2.86 11.99 0.64
CA LYS A 34 -2.26 12.50 1.86
C LYS A 34 -1.05 11.68 2.31
N SER A 35 -1.18 10.36 2.40
CA SER A 35 -0.10 9.44 2.78
C SER A 35 1.10 9.60 1.84
N SER A 36 0.85 9.67 0.53
CA SER A 36 1.89 9.89 -0.47
C SER A 36 2.54 11.28 -0.35
N ALA A 37 1.77 12.33 -0.04
CA ALA A 37 2.27 13.70 0.08
C ALA A 37 3.25 13.91 1.24
N ILE A 38 3.19 13.06 2.26
CA ILE A 38 4.11 13.08 3.40
C ILE A 38 5.21 12.02 3.26
N GLY A 39 5.62 11.74 2.02
CA GLY A 39 6.72 10.82 1.72
C GLY A 39 6.33 9.35 1.65
N GLY A 40 5.05 9.02 1.41
CA GLY A 40 4.56 7.63 1.37
C GLY A 40 4.38 6.99 2.76
N PHE A 41 4.24 7.82 3.79
CA PHE A 41 4.01 7.37 5.16
C PHE A 41 2.68 6.62 5.28
N TYR A 42 2.66 5.52 6.02
CA TYR A 42 1.49 4.63 6.15
C TYR A 42 0.36 5.19 7.05
N LEU A 43 -0.20 6.34 6.67
CA LEU A 43 -1.08 7.17 7.51
C LEU A 43 -2.52 6.65 7.59
N ASP A 44 -3.05 6.06 6.51
CA ASP A 44 -4.45 5.66 6.43
C ASP A 44 -4.87 4.73 7.59
N TYR A 45 -3.98 3.81 7.97
CA TYR A 45 -4.22 2.89 9.08
C TYR A 45 -4.20 3.61 10.43
N LEU A 46 -3.29 4.58 10.59
CA LEU A 46 -3.21 5.42 11.77
C LEU A 46 -4.50 6.22 11.95
N GLU A 47 -4.99 6.87 10.89
CA GLU A 47 -6.19 7.69 10.95
C GLU A 47 -7.43 6.83 11.23
N LEU A 48 -7.51 5.63 10.64
CA LEU A 48 -8.61 4.71 10.91
C LEU A 48 -8.61 4.23 12.36
N ILE A 49 -7.46 3.75 12.86
CA ILE A 49 -7.32 3.28 14.25
C ILE A 49 -7.61 4.42 15.23
N LYS A 50 -7.27 5.66 14.87
CA LYS A 50 -7.56 6.85 15.70
C LYS A 50 -8.97 7.39 15.57
N SER A 51 -9.76 6.97 14.59
CA SER A 51 -11.13 7.46 14.38
C SER A 51 -12.05 7.03 15.54
N SER A 52 -11.86 7.67 16.68
CA SER A 52 -12.75 7.69 17.84
C SER A 52 -13.95 8.59 17.62
N LYS A 53 -14.00 9.29 16.47
CA LYS A 53 -15.16 10.08 16.04
C LYS A 53 -16.21 9.14 15.44
N ASN A 54 -17.47 9.43 15.73
CA ASN A 54 -18.65 8.59 15.50
C ASN A 54 -19.04 8.42 14.02
N GLU A 55 -18.09 8.36 13.09
CA GLU A 55 -18.39 8.53 11.67
C GLU A 55 -17.86 7.34 10.88
N SER A 56 -18.80 6.61 10.28
CA SER A 56 -18.47 5.73 9.16
C SER A 56 -17.94 6.60 8.01
N SER A 57 -17.17 6.05 7.09
CA SER A 57 -16.63 6.85 5.98
C SER A 57 -16.51 6.06 4.69
N VAL A 58 -16.66 6.78 3.59
CA VAL A 58 -16.39 6.28 2.24
C VAL A 58 -15.18 7.03 1.71
N GLN A 59 -14.22 6.29 1.16
CA GLN A 59 -12.98 6.83 0.63
C GLN A 59 -12.77 6.36 -0.80
N LEU A 60 -12.41 7.28 -1.67
CA LEU A 60 -12.10 7.05 -3.07
C LEU A 60 -10.69 7.56 -3.33
N TYR A 61 -9.78 6.67 -3.74
CA TYR A 61 -8.42 7.04 -4.12
C TYR A 61 -8.23 6.73 -5.60
N ASN A 62 -7.82 7.74 -6.36
CA ASN A 62 -7.45 7.60 -7.75
C ASN A 62 -6.01 8.10 -7.91
N SER A 63 -5.18 7.32 -8.60
CA SER A 63 -3.82 7.76 -8.92
C SER A 63 -3.46 7.35 -10.32
N SER A 64 -2.76 8.25 -11.00
CA SER A 64 -1.99 7.97 -12.20
C SER A 64 -0.51 8.05 -11.84
N MET A 65 0.24 7.00 -12.16
CA MET A 65 1.65 6.91 -11.83
C MET A 65 2.54 6.91 -13.07
N TYR A 66 3.71 7.52 -12.92
CA TYR A 66 4.81 7.43 -13.89
C TYR A 66 4.41 7.92 -15.29
N GLY A 67 3.72 9.05 -15.36
CA GLY A 67 3.23 9.60 -16.62
C GLY A 67 2.03 8.86 -17.20
N ASN A 68 1.10 8.41 -16.34
CA ASN A 68 -0.10 7.64 -16.69
C ASN A 68 0.19 6.23 -17.22
N ILE A 69 1.32 5.62 -16.83
CA ILE A 69 1.61 4.22 -17.17
C ILE A 69 0.76 3.28 -16.31
N ILE A 70 0.59 3.61 -15.03
CA ILE A 70 -0.15 2.77 -14.08
C ILE A 70 -1.29 3.58 -13.48
N ASP A 71 -2.50 3.05 -13.59
CA ASP A 71 -3.69 3.62 -12.97
C ASP A 71 -4.13 2.79 -11.77
N TYR A 72 -4.56 3.49 -10.73
CA TYR A 72 -5.11 2.92 -9.52
C TYR A 72 -6.48 3.52 -9.22
N ASN A 73 -7.44 2.66 -8.92
CA ASN A 73 -8.78 3.04 -8.45
C ASN A 73 -9.14 2.22 -7.23
N ASN A 74 -9.19 2.87 -6.08
CA ASN A 74 -9.49 2.22 -4.82
C ASN A 74 -10.73 2.83 -4.18
N PHE A 75 -11.60 1.96 -3.69
CA PHE A 75 -12.77 2.30 -2.91
C PHE A 75 -12.65 1.66 -1.53
N PHE A 76 -12.87 2.43 -0.48
CA PHE A 76 -12.95 1.89 0.87
C PHE A 76 -14.20 2.35 1.58
N TYR A 77 -14.79 1.44 2.35
CA TYR A 77 -15.89 1.73 3.25
C TYR A 77 -15.51 1.29 4.65
N SER A 78 -15.48 2.24 5.57
CA SER A 78 -15.25 2.01 6.99
C SER A 78 -16.54 2.20 7.74
N PHE A 79 -16.97 1.21 8.52
CA PHE A 79 -18.23 1.27 9.25
C PHE A 79 -18.12 0.68 10.64
N ARG A 80 -18.91 1.25 11.55
CA ARG A 80 -19.00 0.79 12.93
C ARG A 80 -19.76 -0.52 13.00
N ILE A 81 -19.25 -1.41 13.84
CA ILE A 81 -19.95 -2.63 14.27
C ILE A 81 -20.30 -2.50 15.75
N PRO A 82 -21.31 -3.22 16.25
CA PRO A 82 -21.56 -3.29 17.69
C PRO A 82 -20.27 -3.66 18.44
N ASP A 83 -20.05 -3.04 19.59
CA ASP A 83 -18.87 -3.29 20.42
C ASP A 83 -18.81 -4.78 20.80
N ILE A 84 -17.85 -5.51 20.22
CA ILE A 84 -17.59 -6.92 20.53
C ILE A 84 -16.30 -6.98 21.33
N VAL A 85 -16.35 -7.62 22.51
CA VAL A 85 -15.16 -7.87 23.33
C VAL A 85 -14.85 -9.36 23.30
N PHE A 86 -13.65 -9.70 22.82
CA PHE A 86 -13.17 -11.08 22.72
C PHE A 86 -11.74 -11.19 23.25
N PHE A 87 -11.54 -12.04 24.26
CA PHE A 87 -10.25 -12.20 24.98
C PHE A 87 -9.62 -10.86 25.43
N GLY A 88 -10.44 -9.91 25.89
CA GLY A 88 -9.98 -8.59 26.35
C GLY A 88 -9.60 -7.61 25.22
N ASN A 89 -9.89 -7.96 23.97
CA ASN A 89 -9.76 -7.07 22.81
C ASN A 89 -11.14 -6.54 22.42
N LYS A 90 -11.25 -5.22 22.27
CA LYS A 90 -12.46 -4.54 21.79
C LYS A 90 -12.39 -4.34 20.28
N PHE A 91 -13.43 -4.77 19.58
CA PHE A 91 -13.66 -4.59 18.14
C PHE A 91 -14.90 -3.72 17.94
N ASP A 92 -14.77 -2.60 17.24
CA ASP A 92 -15.85 -1.60 17.09
C ASP A 92 -15.89 -0.96 15.68
N LEU A 93 -15.02 -1.40 14.77
CA LEU A 93 -14.86 -0.85 13.43
C LEU A 93 -14.39 -1.94 12.47
N LEU A 94 -14.86 -1.88 11.23
CA LEU A 94 -14.40 -2.70 10.13
C LEU A 94 -14.23 -1.81 8.89
N ARG A 95 -13.13 -1.99 8.16
CA ARG A 95 -12.94 -1.37 6.85
C ARG A 95 -12.85 -2.45 5.78
N ILE A 96 -13.62 -2.25 4.71
CA ILE A 96 -13.60 -3.09 3.52
C ILE A 96 -13.09 -2.22 2.36
N GLY A 97 -12.14 -2.72 1.60
CA GLY A 97 -11.58 -2.07 0.42
C GLY A 97 -11.75 -2.90 -0.83
N ILE A 98 -11.98 -2.25 -1.97
CA ILE A 98 -11.84 -2.82 -3.31
C ILE A 98 -10.78 -1.98 -4.02
N MET A 99 -9.81 -2.65 -4.63
CA MET A 99 -8.63 -2.01 -5.20
C MET A 99 -8.42 -2.55 -6.61
N ASP A 100 -8.27 -1.67 -7.59
CA ASP A 100 -8.04 -2.00 -8.98
C ASP A 100 -6.77 -1.28 -9.46
N ARG A 101 -5.81 -2.05 -9.96
CA ARG A 101 -4.61 -1.55 -10.62
C ARG A 101 -4.63 -1.99 -12.07
N LYS A 102 -4.31 -1.08 -12.98
CA LYS A 102 -4.25 -1.35 -14.42
C LYS A 102 -2.97 -0.79 -15.02
N ILE A 103 -2.35 -1.56 -15.90
CA ILE A 103 -1.29 -1.12 -16.79
C ILE A 103 -1.71 -1.55 -18.20
N ASP A 104 -1.97 -0.57 -19.05
CA ASP A 104 -2.36 -0.81 -20.43
C ASP A 104 -1.16 -0.77 -21.37
N ASP A 105 -1.38 -1.29 -22.57
CA ASP A 105 -0.51 -1.12 -23.73
C ASP A 105 0.97 -1.50 -23.50
N ILE A 106 1.23 -2.51 -22.65
CA ILE A 106 2.58 -3.00 -22.41
C ILE A 106 3.08 -3.67 -23.70
N PRO A 107 4.15 -3.15 -24.34
CA PRO A 107 4.63 -3.68 -25.60
C PRO A 107 5.26 -5.07 -25.42
N PHE A 108 4.82 -6.03 -26.20
CA PHE A 108 5.35 -7.38 -26.28
C PHE A 108 6.23 -7.50 -27.53
N THR A 109 7.53 -7.42 -27.34
CA THR A 109 8.51 -7.36 -28.43
C THR A 109 9.10 -8.72 -28.80
N ALA A 110 8.71 -9.81 -28.14
CA ALA A 110 9.31 -11.13 -28.36
C ALA A 110 9.11 -11.65 -29.79
N ASN A 111 8.04 -11.22 -30.46
CA ASN A 111 7.73 -11.57 -31.85
C ASN A 111 8.24 -10.54 -32.86
N ALA A 112 8.73 -9.38 -32.39
CA ALA A 112 9.15 -8.27 -33.23
C ALA A 112 10.50 -8.50 -33.92
N TRP A 113 11.22 -9.57 -33.53
CA TRP A 113 12.50 -9.93 -34.11
C TRP A 113 12.65 -11.46 -34.18
N ASP A 114 13.13 -11.94 -35.33
CA ASP A 114 13.42 -13.34 -35.55
C ASP A 114 14.81 -13.70 -35.00
N SER A 115 14.82 -14.31 -33.81
CA SER A 115 16.04 -14.73 -33.12
C SER A 115 16.79 -15.86 -33.82
N TYR A 116 16.19 -16.55 -34.80
CA TYR A 116 16.86 -17.60 -35.57
C TYR A 116 17.91 -17.04 -36.54
N LEU A 117 17.94 -15.73 -36.78
CA LEU A 117 18.92 -15.09 -37.67
C LEU A 117 20.32 -14.86 -37.03
N PHE A 118 20.56 -15.29 -35.78
CA PHE A 118 21.86 -15.29 -35.07
C PHE A 118 22.68 -13.98 -35.03
N ASN A 119 22.12 -12.86 -35.47
CA ASN A 119 22.76 -11.55 -35.43
C ASN A 119 22.09 -10.66 -34.38
N GLU A 120 22.81 -9.77 -33.71
CA GLU A 120 22.17 -8.74 -32.88
C GLU A 120 21.17 -7.94 -33.74
N PRO A 121 19.96 -7.63 -33.21
CA PRO A 121 18.98 -6.89 -33.97
C PRO A 121 19.51 -5.50 -34.31
N ILE A 122 19.47 -5.16 -35.60
CA ILE A 122 19.61 -3.77 -36.06
C ILE A 122 18.22 -3.14 -36.16
N LEU A 123 18.11 -1.82 -36.00
CA LEU A 123 16.81 -1.13 -36.02
C LEU A 123 15.95 -1.49 -37.24
N SER A 124 16.57 -1.70 -38.40
CA SER A 124 15.88 -2.08 -39.64
C SER A 124 15.42 -3.54 -39.71
N SER A 125 15.91 -4.42 -38.82
CA SER A 125 15.49 -5.83 -38.75
C SER A 125 14.35 -6.08 -37.76
N ILE A 126 13.91 -5.05 -37.04
CA ILE A 126 12.77 -5.14 -36.12
C ILE A 126 11.50 -4.90 -36.93
N ASN A 127 10.59 -5.87 -36.91
CA ASN A 127 9.26 -5.70 -37.47
C ASN A 127 8.33 -5.13 -36.39
N TYR A 128 8.17 -3.81 -36.40
CA TYR A 128 7.34 -3.07 -35.45
C TYR A 128 5.85 -3.44 -35.55
N ASP A 129 5.39 -3.94 -36.70
CA ASP A 129 3.99 -4.40 -36.88
C ASP A 129 3.68 -5.68 -36.10
N LEU A 130 4.72 -6.39 -35.62
CA LEU A 130 4.61 -7.60 -34.80
C LEU A 130 4.73 -7.32 -33.29
N ILE A 131 4.85 -6.05 -32.89
CA ILE A 131 4.79 -5.68 -31.46
C ILE A 131 3.33 -5.72 -31.03
N ASP A 132 2.96 -6.82 -30.38
CA ASP A 132 1.67 -6.94 -29.72
C ASP A 132 1.64 -6.12 -28.44
N GLN A 133 0.45 -5.86 -27.91
CA GLN A 133 0.25 -5.20 -26.62
C GLN A 133 -0.52 -6.11 -25.68
N PHE A 134 -0.15 -6.11 -24.40
CA PHE A 134 -0.95 -6.78 -23.36
C PHE A 134 -1.22 -5.85 -22.19
N THR A 135 -2.31 -6.15 -21.50
CA THR A 135 -2.71 -5.47 -20.27
C THR A 135 -2.30 -6.29 -19.06
N GLN A 136 -1.86 -5.61 -18.01
CA GLN A 136 -1.77 -6.15 -16.67
C GLN A 136 -2.89 -5.55 -15.81
N ARG A 137 -3.57 -6.40 -15.04
CA ARG A 137 -4.64 -5.95 -14.13
C ARG A 137 -4.64 -6.72 -12.81
N ASP A 138 -4.80 -5.97 -11.73
CA ASP A 138 -4.91 -6.53 -10.39
C ASP A 138 -6.19 -6.04 -9.74
N LEU A 139 -7.01 -6.97 -9.28
CA LEU A 139 -8.21 -6.69 -8.52
C LEU A 139 -8.05 -7.28 -7.13
N SER A 140 -8.31 -6.49 -6.09
CA SER A 140 -8.12 -6.94 -4.72
C SER A 140 -9.25 -6.51 -3.80
N VAL A 141 -9.54 -7.34 -2.80
CA VAL A 141 -10.44 -7.04 -1.69
C VAL A 141 -9.64 -7.02 -0.40
N GLN A 142 -9.76 -5.93 0.34
CA GLN A 142 -9.10 -5.71 1.62
C GLN A 142 -10.11 -5.77 2.77
N PHE A 143 -9.74 -6.43 3.86
CA PHE A 143 -10.43 -6.37 5.14
C PHE A 143 -9.45 -5.91 6.21
N LEU A 144 -9.74 -4.77 6.82
CA LEU A 144 -8.97 -4.24 7.93
C LEU A 144 -9.82 -4.24 9.20
N ILE A 145 -9.36 -5.01 10.17
CA ILE A 145 -10.03 -5.26 11.44
C ILE A 145 -9.19 -4.64 12.56
N PRO A 146 -9.44 -3.36 12.91
CA PRO A 146 -8.81 -2.73 14.07
C PRO A 146 -9.40 -3.29 15.37
N PHE A 147 -8.57 -3.36 16.41
CA PHE A 147 -9.00 -3.71 17.76
C PHE A 147 -8.11 -3.04 18.80
N ARG A 148 -8.64 -2.90 20.02
CA ARG A 148 -7.95 -2.20 21.11
C ARG A 148 -7.92 -3.03 22.37
N ASN A 149 -6.83 -2.93 23.13
CA ASN A 149 -6.71 -3.53 24.45
C ASN A 149 -5.82 -2.65 25.36
N LYS A 150 -5.51 -3.14 26.57
CA LYS A 150 -4.70 -2.39 27.55
C LYS A 150 -3.28 -2.05 27.10
N PHE A 151 -2.73 -2.74 26.10
CA PHE A 151 -1.37 -2.56 25.63
C PHE A 151 -1.27 -1.47 24.55
N GLY A 152 -2.32 -1.31 23.75
CA GLY A 152 -2.42 -0.31 22.69
C GLY A 152 -3.50 -0.65 21.67
N ASP A 153 -3.37 -0.03 20.50
CA ASP A 153 -4.25 -0.26 19.37
C ASP A 153 -3.57 -1.20 18.37
N PHE A 154 -4.35 -2.08 17.78
CA PHE A 154 -3.88 -3.11 16.87
C PHE A 154 -4.78 -3.18 15.63
N GLY A 155 -4.28 -3.82 14.58
CA GLY A 155 -5.05 -4.11 13.38
C GLY A 155 -4.58 -5.37 12.69
N ILE A 156 -5.54 -6.11 12.15
CA ILE A 156 -5.29 -7.21 11.21
C ILE A 156 -5.74 -6.73 9.83
N ASN A 157 -4.84 -6.80 8.84
CA ASN A 157 -5.16 -6.50 7.46
C ASN A 157 -5.09 -7.78 6.62
N LEU A 158 -6.20 -8.16 5.99
CA LEU A 158 -6.28 -9.29 5.07
C LEU A 158 -6.53 -8.77 3.66
N ASN A 159 -5.70 -9.16 2.70
CA ASN A 159 -5.89 -8.83 1.30
C ASN A 159 -6.05 -10.12 0.50
N PHE A 160 -7.06 -10.16 -0.35
CA PHE A 160 -7.26 -11.20 -1.35
C PHE A 160 -7.15 -10.55 -2.72
N SER A 161 -6.37 -11.11 -3.63
CA SER A 161 -6.12 -10.49 -4.92
C SER A 161 -6.19 -11.49 -6.07
N LEU A 162 -6.70 -11.01 -7.18
CA LEU A 162 -6.64 -11.64 -8.49
C LEU A 162 -5.70 -10.80 -9.35
N PHE A 163 -4.74 -11.45 -9.99
CA PHE A 163 -3.78 -10.82 -10.87
C PHE A 163 -3.90 -11.45 -12.26
N LYS A 164 -3.87 -10.63 -13.31
CA LYS A 164 -3.85 -11.08 -14.69
C LYS A 164 -2.74 -10.36 -15.45
N LEU A 165 -1.92 -11.13 -16.15
CA LEU A 165 -0.87 -10.66 -17.04
C LEU A 165 -0.94 -11.48 -18.33
N ASN A 166 -1.47 -10.86 -19.39
CA ASN A 166 -1.76 -11.55 -20.64
C ASN A 166 -2.64 -12.80 -20.40
N ASN A 167 -2.12 -14.00 -20.69
CA ASN A 167 -2.80 -15.30 -20.50
C ASN A 167 -2.56 -15.93 -19.11
N TYR A 168 -1.70 -15.31 -18.29
CA TYR A 168 -1.39 -15.80 -16.96
C TYR A 168 -2.30 -15.14 -15.92
N THR A 169 -2.80 -15.94 -14.99
CA THR A 169 -3.62 -15.46 -13.87
C THR A 169 -3.08 -16.01 -12.57
N SER A 170 -3.23 -15.25 -11.48
CA SER A 170 -2.89 -15.75 -10.15
C SER A 170 -3.92 -15.31 -9.11
N ASP A 171 -4.19 -16.19 -8.16
CA ASP A 171 -4.95 -15.87 -6.95
C ASP A 171 -4.00 -15.72 -5.78
N SER A 172 -4.28 -14.79 -4.88
CA SER A 172 -3.35 -14.50 -3.80
C SER A 172 -4.04 -14.04 -2.51
N ILE A 173 -3.38 -14.32 -1.39
CA ILE A 173 -3.79 -13.91 -0.04
C ILE A 173 -2.60 -13.35 0.72
N ASN A 174 -2.86 -12.32 1.50
CA ASN A 174 -1.87 -11.64 2.33
C ASN A 174 -2.44 -11.23 3.68
N LEU A 175 -1.59 -11.30 4.70
CA LEU A 175 -1.88 -10.91 6.07
C LEU A 175 -0.80 -9.96 6.58
N ASP A 176 -1.23 -8.79 7.03
CA ASP A 176 -0.40 -7.85 7.79
C ASP A 176 -0.90 -7.72 9.23
N LEU A 177 0.03 -7.38 10.13
CA LEU A 177 -0.26 -6.99 11.50
C LEU A 177 0.16 -5.55 11.75
N ILE A 178 -0.69 -4.82 12.45
CA ILE A 178 -0.47 -3.41 12.76
C ILE A 178 -0.53 -3.25 14.28
N TYR A 179 0.40 -2.48 14.81
CA TYR A 179 0.39 -1.96 16.16
C TYR A 179 0.57 -0.45 16.12
N ALA A 180 -0.20 0.24 16.95
CA ALA A 180 -0.24 1.68 17.02
C ALA A 180 -0.38 2.10 18.48
N LYS A 181 0.35 3.15 18.87
CA LYS A 181 0.21 3.75 20.19
C LYS A 181 0.42 5.25 20.14
N THR A 182 -0.52 5.95 20.76
CA THR A 182 -0.40 7.39 20.99
C THR A 182 0.10 7.64 22.41
N LEU A 183 1.15 8.46 22.53
CA LEU A 183 1.76 8.87 23.79
C LEU A 183 1.83 10.41 23.79
N ASN A 184 0.86 11.07 24.43
CA ASN A 184 0.74 12.53 24.44
C ASN A 184 0.81 13.14 23.01
N ASN A 185 1.90 13.84 22.67
CA ASN A 185 2.12 14.51 21.38
C ASN A 185 2.89 13.64 20.36
N TYR A 186 3.17 12.39 20.73
CA TYR A 186 3.91 11.44 19.93
C TYR A 186 2.99 10.31 19.52
N TYR A 187 3.21 9.80 18.33
CA TYR A 187 2.58 8.58 17.87
C TYR A 187 3.63 7.66 17.29
N LEU A 188 3.53 6.39 17.65
CA LEU A 188 4.39 5.33 17.16
C LEU A 188 3.52 4.24 16.53
N GLN A 189 3.97 3.72 15.41
CA GLN A 189 3.36 2.59 14.74
C GLN A 189 4.44 1.61 14.29
N CYS A 190 4.07 0.34 14.39
CA CYS A 190 4.82 -0.77 13.83
C CYS A 190 3.85 -1.55 12.95
N VAL A 191 4.23 -1.82 11.70
CA VAL A 191 3.46 -2.69 10.81
C VAL A 191 4.37 -3.82 10.35
N ILE A 192 3.91 -5.06 10.55
CA ILE A 192 4.54 -6.24 9.98
C ILE A 192 3.77 -6.56 8.72
N LYS A 193 4.40 -6.32 7.57
CA LYS A 193 3.87 -6.62 6.25
C LYS A 193 4.20 -8.04 5.85
N ASN A 194 3.30 -8.65 5.08
CA ASN A 194 3.48 -10.00 4.54
C ASN A 194 3.81 -11.04 5.63
N LEU A 195 3.22 -10.93 6.82
CA LEU A 195 3.39 -11.93 7.88
C LEU A 195 3.07 -13.32 7.35
N ALA A 196 1.99 -13.40 6.56
CA ALA A 196 1.73 -14.51 5.68
C ALA A 196 1.41 -13.97 4.29
N SER A 197 1.98 -14.59 3.27
CA SER A 197 1.73 -14.24 1.89
C SER A 197 1.78 -15.48 1.02
N TYR A 198 0.84 -15.58 0.09
CA TYR A 198 0.74 -16.70 -0.83
C TYR A 198 0.10 -16.22 -2.12
N ARG A 199 0.73 -16.56 -3.24
CA ARG A 199 0.18 -16.37 -4.58
C ARG A 199 0.36 -17.67 -5.36
N LYS A 200 -0.68 -18.10 -6.08
CA LYS A 200 -0.62 -19.27 -6.96
C LYS A 200 -1.02 -18.87 -8.36
N TRP A 201 -0.15 -19.18 -9.32
CA TRP A 201 -0.40 -18.97 -10.74
C TRP A 201 -1.15 -20.15 -11.37
N ASN A 202 -1.81 -19.88 -12.49
CA ASN A 202 -2.44 -20.91 -13.33
C ASN A 202 -1.42 -21.90 -13.95
N THR A 203 -0.13 -21.57 -13.94
CA THR A 203 0.98 -22.48 -14.28
C THR A 203 1.32 -23.48 -13.17
N ASN A 204 0.67 -23.36 -12.00
CA ASN A 204 0.99 -24.04 -10.73
C ASN A 204 2.22 -23.52 -9.98
N GLU A 205 2.88 -22.48 -10.50
CA GLU A 205 3.93 -21.78 -9.75
C GLU A 205 3.36 -21.10 -8.51
N VAL A 206 4.12 -21.12 -7.42
CA VAL A 206 3.75 -20.52 -6.14
C VAL A 206 4.77 -19.48 -5.74
N GLU A 207 4.30 -18.29 -5.41
CA GLU A 207 5.13 -17.20 -4.91
C GLU A 207 4.77 -16.85 -3.47
N ARG A 208 5.79 -16.49 -2.71
CA ARG A 208 5.67 -15.96 -1.35
C ARG A 208 6.61 -14.80 -1.14
N PHE A 209 6.26 -13.91 -0.23
CA PHE A 209 6.97 -12.67 0.00
C PHE A 209 7.52 -12.63 1.42
N TYR A 210 8.77 -12.18 1.55
CA TYR A 210 9.39 -12.03 2.86
C TYR A 210 8.60 -11.05 3.73
N PRO A 211 8.40 -11.37 5.03
CA PRO A 211 7.88 -10.40 5.97
C PRO A 211 8.90 -9.27 6.17
N TYR A 212 8.40 -8.06 6.31
CA TYR A 212 9.20 -6.89 6.64
C TYR A 212 8.46 -5.98 7.60
N VAL A 213 9.24 -5.15 8.31
CA VAL A 213 8.74 -4.25 9.34
C VAL A 213 8.80 -2.81 8.85
N LEU A 214 7.70 -2.08 9.08
CA LEU A 214 7.57 -0.64 8.96
C LEU A 214 7.57 -0.05 10.37
N LEU A 215 8.42 0.93 10.63
CA LEU A 215 8.41 1.70 11.88
C LEU A 215 8.12 3.15 11.56
N SER A 216 7.05 3.68 12.13
CA SER A 216 6.54 5.00 11.79
C SER A 216 6.34 5.82 13.05
N ALA A 217 6.75 7.09 13.00
CA ALA A 217 6.60 8.05 14.07
C ALA A 217 5.99 9.35 13.56
N LYS A 218 5.08 9.93 14.36
CA LYS A 218 4.51 11.26 14.12
C LYS A 218 4.66 12.14 15.36
N PHE A 219 5.07 13.38 15.13
CA PHE A 219 5.33 14.39 16.15
C PHE A 219 4.51 15.64 15.86
N ASP A 220 3.77 16.13 16.84
CA ASP A 220 3.02 17.39 16.70
C ASP A 220 3.88 18.55 17.23
N LEU A 221 4.39 19.39 16.32
CA LEU A 221 5.21 20.57 16.58
C LEU A 221 4.38 21.84 16.36
N TYR A 222 3.77 22.37 17.43
CA TYR A 222 2.81 23.46 17.38
C TYR A 222 1.63 23.13 16.44
N LYS A 223 1.54 23.83 15.31
CA LYS A 223 0.52 23.59 14.28
C LYS A 223 0.98 22.56 13.24
N THR A 224 2.28 22.34 13.11
CA THR A 224 2.85 21.45 12.09
C THR A 224 2.98 20.04 12.64
N LYS A 225 2.58 19.04 11.86
CA LYS A 225 2.85 17.63 12.18
C LYS A 225 4.05 17.18 11.36
N ILE A 226 4.96 16.46 11.98
CA ILE A 226 6.16 15.90 11.34
C ILE A 226 6.04 14.37 11.36
N PHE A 227 6.41 13.74 10.25
CA PHE A 227 6.30 12.31 10.02
C PHE A 227 7.67 11.75 9.66
N PHE A 228 7.99 10.60 10.24
CA PHE A 228 9.20 9.86 9.96
C PHE A 228 8.88 8.37 9.88
N GLN A 229 9.34 7.69 8.83
CA GLN A 229 9.16 6.26 8.66
C GLN A 229 10.48 5.60 8.27
N VAL A 230 10.71 4.43 8.84
CA VAL A 230 11.69 3.46 8.38
C VAL A 230 10.92 2.31 7.72
N ASP A 231 11.17 2.10 6.44
CA ASP A 231 10.52 1.10 5.60
C ASP A 231 11.45 -0.10 5.36
N GLU A 232 10.88 -1.19 4.83
CA GLU A 232 11.60 -2.30 4.24
C GLU A 232 12.63 -2.97 5.17
N LEU A 233 12.38 -3.00 6.48
CA LEU A 233 13.22 -3.75 7.42
C LEU A 233 12.92 -5.25 7.32
N TYR A 234 13.56 -5.93 6.38
CA TYR A 234 13.45 -7.37 6.23
C TYR A 234 14.16 -8.12 7.35
N ILE A 235 13.53 -9.20 7.80
CA ILE A 235 14.15 -10.19 8.69
C ILE A 235 14.98 -11.16 7.84
N ASN A 236 15.94 -10.63 7.07
CA ASN A 236 16.86 -11.39 6.23
C ASN A 236 18.27 -10.76 6.31
N GLN A 237 19.25 -11.55 6.74
CA GLN A 237 20.61 -11.06 7.00
C GLN A 237 21.34 -10.60 5.73
N ASP A 238 21.06 -11.21 4.58
CA ASP A 238 21.70 -10.87 3.31
C ASP A 238 21.11 -9.58 2.72
N TYR A 239 19.82 -9.33 2.98
CA TYR A 239 19.19 -8.05 2.65
C TYR A 239 19.83 -6.90 3.45
N LEU A 240 19.93 -7.05 4.77
CA LEU A 240 20.48 -5.99 5.64
C LEU A 240 21.92 -5.62 5.30
N LYS A 241 22.71 -6.57 4.76
CA LYS A 241 24.09 -6.31 4.32
C LYS A 241 24.17 -5.56 2.98
N SER A 242 23.16 -5.71 2.13
CA SER A 242 23.15 -5.15 0.77
C SER A 242 22.33 -3.85 0.65
N SER A 243 21.37 -3.62 1.55
CA SER A 243 20.56 -2.41 1.59
C SER A 243 21.36 -1.22 2.11
N LYS A 244 21.32 -0.08 1.40
CA LYS A 244 21.79 1.18 1.96
C LYS A 244 20.74 1.72 2.91
N ILE A 245 21.17 2.06 4.12
CA ILE A 245 20.29 2.58 5.17
C ILE A 245 19.54 3.85 4.72
N SER A 246 20.14 4.65 3.84
CA SER A 246 19.52 5.85 3.25
C SER A 246 18.23 5.57 2.49
N ASP A 247 18.09 4.36 1.94
CA ASP A 247 17.01 4.03 1.02
C ASP A 247 15.74 3.62 1.78
N LEU A 248 15.85 3.47 3.10
CA LEU A 248 14.82 2.96 3.99
C LEU A 248 14.02 4.07 4.67
N TYR A 249 14.37 5.35 4.49
CA TYR A 249 13.73 6.44 5.23
C TYR A 249 12.76 7.25 4.40
N SER A 250 11.67 7.64 5.05
CA SER A 250 10.71 8.62 4.54
C SER A 250 10.50 9.71 5.58
N PHE A 251 10.41 10.95 5.10
CA PHE A 251 10.13 12.12 5.92
C PHE A 251 8.98 12.91 5.31
N GLY A 252 8.13 13.49 6.16
CA GLY A 252 7.07 14.36 5.70
C GLY A 252 6.58 15.33 6.75
N PHE A 253 5.76 16.28 6.31
CA PHE A 253 5.11 17.23 7.19
C PHE A 253 3.71 17.60 6.69
N GLU A 254 2.85 17.96 7.64
CA GLU A 254 1.53 18.54 7.41
C GLU A 254 1.47 19.89 8.14
N HIS A 255 1.19 20.97 7.41
CA HIS A 255 1.02 22.30 7.98
C HIS A 255 -0.38 22.85 7.65
N PRO A 256 -1.25 23.07 8.65
CA PRO A 256 -2.56 23.67 8.44
C PRO A 256 -2.39 25.18 8.18
N ILE A 257 -2.80 25.63 7.00
CA ILE A 257 -2.86 27.06 6.65
C ILE A 257 -4.04 27.70 7.38
N ASN A 258 -5.18 27.01 7.40
CA ASN A 258 -6.38 27.40 8.13
C ASN A 258 -7.20 26.15 8.51
N TYR A 259 -8.46 26.32 8.94
CA TYR A 259 -9.34 25.20 9.33
C TYR A 259 -9.76 24.28 8.17
N SER A 260 -9.67 24.76 6.94
CA SER A 260 -10.12 24.07 5.74
C SER A 260 -8.98 23.57 4.87
N ILE A 261 -7.77 24.14 4.96
CA ILE A 261 -6.67 23.83 4.06
C ILE A 261 -5.43 23.44 4.85
N SER A 262 -4.86 22.30 4.50
CA SER A 262 -3.53 21.87 4.94
C SER A 262 -2.61 21.71 3.74
N PHE A 263 -1.37 22.17 3.91
CA PHE A 263 -0.28 21.91 2.97
C PHE A 263 0.52 20.70 3.44
N LEU A 264 0.97 19.89 2.49
CA LEU A 264 1.66 18.63 2.72
C LEU A 264 2.94 18.61 1.89
N GLY A 265 4.01 18.07 2.47
CA GLY A 265 5.24 17.82 1.74
C GLY A 265 6.03 16.67 2.33
N GLY A 266 6.81 15.99 1.50
CA GLY A 266 7.55 14.83 1.94
C GLY A 266 8.54 14.32 0.90
N VAL A 267 9.45 13.47 1.37
CA VAL A 267 10.53 12.90 0.57
C VAL A 267 10.83 11.50 1.07
N ASN A 268 11.13 10.62 0.13
CA ASN A 268 11.76 9.34 0.38
C ASN A 268 12.79 9.06 -0.73
N HIS A 269 13.36 7.85 -0.72
CA HIS A 269 14.34 7.45 -1.73
C HIS A 269 13.82 7.46 -3.17
N TYR A 270 12.52 7.18 -3.35
CA TYR A 270 11.91 6.99 -4.65
C TYR A 270 11.37 8.30 -5.25
N PHE A 271 10.85 9.20 -4.41
CA PHE A 271 10.23 10.44 -4.86
C PHE A 271 10.27 11.58 -3.83
N SER A 272 10.13 12.79 -4.35
CA SER A 272 9.73 13.98 -3.60
C SER A 272 8.25 14.27 -3.87
N SER A 273 7.55 14.81 -2.88
CA SER A 273 6.10 14.96 -2.93
C SER A 273 5.63 16.29 -2.34
N LEU A 274 4.60 16.84 -2.97
CA LEU A 274 3.89 18.03 -2.52
C LEU A 274 2.39 17.81 -2.69
N GLY A 275 1.60 18.28 -1.74
CA GLY A 275 0.17 18.10 -1.79
C GLY A 275 -0.59 19.09 -0.91
N PHE A 276 -1.91 18.98 -0.98
CA PHE A 276 -2.80 19.71 -0.09
C PHE A 276 -4.04 18.89 0.23
N ASP A 277 -4.61 19.16 1.39
CA ASP A 277 -5.92 18.70 1.79
C ASP A 277 -6.87 19.90 1.90
N LEU A 278 -8.08 19.74 1.37
CA LEU A 278 -9.18 20.70 1.45
C LEU A 278 -10.38 20.03 2.13
N LYS A 279 -10.73 20.51 3.33
CA LYS A 279 -11.93 20.11 4.05
C LYS A 279 -13.09 21.05 3.72
N PHE A 280 -14.19 20.48 3.24
CA PHE A 280 -15.44 21.17 2.94
C PHE A 280 -16.63 20.37 3.45
N SER A 281 -17.33 20.88 4.48
CA SER A 281 -18.39 20.15 5.19
C SER A 281 -17.91 18.77 5.67
N ASP A 282 -18.58 17.70 5.23
CA ASP A 282 -18.27 16.30 5.55
C ASP A 282 -17.35 15.66 4.51
N PHE A 283 -16.77 16.46 3.61
CA PHE A 283 -15.81 16.00 2.61
C PHE A 283 -14.39 16.46 2.95
N LEU A 284 -13.43 15.58 2.66
CA LEU A 284 -12.01 15.89 2.61
C LEU A 284 -11.50 15.51 1.21
N PHE A 285 -11.03 16.50 0.48
CA PHE A 285 -10.39 16.35 -0.82
C PHE A 285 -8.89 16.46 -0.65
N GLY A 286 -8.14 15.49 -1.14
CA GLY A 286 -6.68 15.52 -1.15
C GLY A 286 -6.16 15.46 -2.57
N TYR A 287 -5.08 16.21 -2.83
CA TYR A 287 -4.32 16.11 -4.06
C TYR A 287 -2.83 16.08 -3.77
N THR A 288 -2.10 15.26 -4.53
CA THR A 288 -0.67 15.10 -4.39
C THR A 288 0.00 14.93 -5.74
N TYR A 289 1.13 15.62 -5.88
CA TYR A 289 2.09 15.48 -6.95
C TYR A 289 3.34 14.75 -6.45
N LEU A 290 3.83 13.77 -7.19
CA LEU A 290 5.04 13.00 -6.88
C LEU A 290 6.04 13.12 -8.03
N SER A 291 7.25 13.56 -7.70
CA SER A 291 8.37 13.62 -8.62
C SER A 291 9.40 12.55 -8.32
N HIS A 292 9.57 11.66 -9.29
CA HIS A 292 10.45 10.49 -9.23
C HIS A 292 11.75 10.80 -9.95
N LEU A 293 12.86 10.26 -9.46
CA LEU A 293 14.19 10.56 -10.01
C LEU A 293 14.37 9.98 -11.43
N GLU A 294 13.84 8.78 -11.68
CA GLU A 294 14.07 8.00 -12.91
C GLU A 294 12.77 7.68 -13.66
N LEU A 295 11.62 8.04 -13.08
CA LEU A 295 10.31 7.80 -13.65
C LEU A 295 9.60 9.14 -13.84
N ASN A 296 8.64 9.19 -14.77
CA ASN A 296 7.87 10.40 -14.98
C ASN A 296 6.99 10.72 -13.76
N GLU A 297 6.36 11.88 -13.75
CA GLU A 297 5.58 12.40 -12.63
C GLU A 297 4.33 11.55 -12.34
N SER A 298 3.89 11.55 -11.07
CA SER A 298 2.62 10.92 -10.67
C SER A 298 1.67 11.92 -10.03
N HIS A 299 0.38 11.68 -10.22
CA HIS A 299 -0.70 12.48 -9.65
C HIS A 299 -1.65 11.59 -8.86
N GLN A 300 -2.04 12.04 -7.68
CA GLN A 300 -2.97 11.32 -6.82
C GLN A 300 -4.08 12.22 -6.31
N PHE A 301 -5.28 11.68 -6.31
CA PHE A 301 -6.49 12.30 -5.81
C PHE A 301 -7.13 11.39 -4.77
N SER A 302 -7.54 11.98 -3.65
CA SER A 302 -8.36 11.28 -2.67
C SER A 302 -9.59 12.08 -2.30
N ILE A 303 -10.70 11.38 -2.09
CA ILE A 303 -11.94 11.96 -1.58
C ILE A 303 -12.36 11.09 -0.41
N THR A 304 -12.56 11.70 0.75
CA THR A 304 -13.20 11.06 1.91
C THR A 304 -14.52 11.75 2.18
N TYR A 305 -15.59 10.98 2.30
CA TYR A 305 -16.88 11.43 2.79
C TYR A 305 -17.14 10.83 4.17
N PHE A 306 -17.33 11.69 5.17
CA PHE A 306 -17.65 11.30 6.53
C PHE A 306 -19.17 11.17 6.68
N LEU A 307 -19.62 9.95 6.98
CA LEU A 307 -21.02 9.67 7.21
C LEU A 307 -21.36 10.09 8.63
N GLN A 308 -22.19 11.12 8.76
CA GLN A 308 -22.82 11.43 10.04
C GLN A 308 -23.74 10.26 10.40
N ASN A 309 -23.41 9.55 11.49
CA ASN A 309 -24.33 8.57 12.07
C ASN A 309 -25.56 9.34 12.59
N LYS A 310 -26.65 9.30 11.82
CA LYS A 310 -27.99 9.67 12.30
C LYS A 310 -28.57 8.55 13.14
#